data_AF-A0A821MD26-F1
#
_entry.id   AF-A0A821MD26-F1
#
_cell.length_a   1.000
_cell.length_b   1.000
_cell.length_c   1.000
_cell.angle_alpha   90.00
_cell.angle_beta   90.00
_cell.angle_gamma   90.00
#
_symmetry.space_group_name_H-M   'P 1'
#
loop_
_entity.id
_entity.type
_entity.pdbx_description
1 polymer ?
#
loop_
_entity_poly.entity_id
_entity_poly.type
_entity_poly.pdbx_seq_one_letter_code
_entity_poly.pdbx_strand_id
1 'polypeptide(L)' 'RCDCENCIVYNKEDSLRHSRSRINAYKALSSPCYISLSSRDPIMTAFDLNRELKRLSRIENEFKQEYEQLAQQCQEYSAA' A
#
# COMPACT_ATOMS: atom_id res chain seq x y z
N ARG A 1 -7.75 -2.73 -9.13
CA ARG A 1 -6.94 -2.20 -10.24
C ARG A 1 -7.75 -1.07 -10.86
N CYS A 2 -7.13 0.05 -11.24
CA CYS A 2 -7.83 1.20 -11.81
C CYS A 2 -7.80 1.11 -13.34
N ASP A 3 -8.94 1.34 -13.99
CA ASP A 3 -9.10 1.27 -15.45
C ASP A 3 -9.16 2.66 -16.12
N CYS A 4 -8.68 3.70 -15.43
CA CYS A 4 -8.57 5.02 -16.05
C CYS A 4 -7.49 5.03 -17.14
N GLU A 5 -7.64 5.92 -18.12
CA GLU A 5 -6.74 6.02 -19.28
C GLU A 5 -5.28 6.12 -18.88
N ASN A 6 -4.95 6.97 -17.90
CA ASN A 6 -3.58 7.12 -17.39
C ASN A 6 -3.00 5.81 -16.84
N CYS A 7 -3.77 5.06 -16.03
CA CYS A 7 -3.31 3.77 -15.48
C CYS A 7 -3.11 2.72 -16.59
N ILE A 8 -3.97 2.72 -17.61
CA ILE A 8 -3.84 1.82 -18.76
C ILE A 8 -2.57 2.16 -19.56
N VAL A 9 -2.34 3.44 -19.85
CA VAL A 9 -1.16 3.90 -20.61
C VAL A 9 0.12 3.58 -19.85
N TYR A 10 0.24 3.99 -18.58
CA TYR A 10 1.44 3.72 -17.79
C TYR A 10 1.73 2.23 -17.63
N ASN A 11 0.70 1.39 -17.47
CA ASN A 11 0.89 -0.05 -17.37
C ASN A 11 1.27 -0.70 -18.71
N LYS A 12 0.86 -0.14 -19.85
CA LYS A 12 1.28 -0.62 -21.18
C LYS A 12 2.69 -0.18 -21.54
N GLU A 13 3.09 1.04 -21.17
CA GLU A 13 4.42 1.58 -21.45
C GLU A 13 5.49 0.98 -20.55
N ASP A 14 5.26 0.98 -19.22
CA ASP A 14 6.21 0.44 -18.24
C ASP A 14 5.49 -0.06 -16.97
N SER A 15 5.01 -1.30 -17.03
CA SER A 15 4.30 -1.98 -15.95
C SER A 15 5.12 -2.10 -14.67
N LEU A 16 6.45 -2.27 -14.78
CA LEU A 16 7.34 -2.42 -13.63
C LEU A 16 7.51 -1.09 -12.90
N ARG A 17 7.79 0.01 -13.62
CA ARG A 17 7.85 1.35 -13.02
C ARG A 17 6.50 1.75 -12.41
N HIS A 18 5.40 1.45 -13.08
CA HIS A 18 4.07 1.73 -12.55
C HIS A 18 3.81 1.00 -11.23
N SER A 19 4.10 -0.31 -11.18
CA SER A 19 3.96 -1.11 -9.96
C SER A 19 4.92 -0.64 -8.86
N ARG A 20 6.14 -0.23 -9.21
CA ARG A 20 7.13 0.29 -8.25
C ARG A 20 6.74 1.65 -7.67
N SER A 21 6.12 2.51 -8.46
CA SER A 21 5.55 3.78 -7.98
C SER A 21 4.44 3.51 -6.94
N ARG A 22 3.55 2.55 -7.23
CA ARG A 22 2.47 2.18 -6.30
C ARG A 22 2.99 1.65 -4.96
N ILE A 23 3.91 0.68 -4.95
CA ILE A 23 4.44 0.15 -3.68
C ILE A 23 5.18 1.24 -2.88
N ASN A 24 5.90 2.15 -3.53
CA ASN A 24 6.55 3.28 -2.85
C ASN A 24 5.54 4.23 -2.20
N ALA A 25 4.39 4.47 -2.84
CA ALA A 25 3.30 5.24 -2.22
C ALA A 25 2.77 4.52 -0.97
N TYR A 26 2.55 3.20 -1.03
CA TYR A 26 2.13 2.43 0.14
C TYR A 26 3.18 2.41 1.26
N LYS A 27 4.48 2.38 0.95
CA LYS A 27 5.55 2.53 1.96
C LYS A 27 5.42 3.85 2.72
N ALA A 28 5.16 4.96 2.02
CA ALA A 28 4.96 6.26 2.65
C ALA A 28 3.66 6.30 3.49
N LEU A 29 2.54 5.82 2.94
CA LEU A 29 1.25 5.80 3.61
C LEU A 29 1.23 4.92 4.87
N SER A 30 2.02 3.84 4.89
CA SER A 30 2.11 2.89 6.01
C SER A 30 3.05 3.35 7.13
N SER A 31 3.76 4.49 6.95
CA SER A 31 4.67 5.02 7.96
C SER A 31 3.91 5.38 9.26
N PRO A 32 4.34 4.89 10.44
CA PRO A 32 3.69 5.20 11.72
C PRO A 32 3.61 6.70 11.99
N CYS A 33 4.69 7.44 11.69
CA CYS A 33 4.73 8.89 11.83
C CYS A 33 3.71 9.56 10.90
N TYR A 34 3.62 9.13 9.64
CA TYR A 34 2.67 9.69 8.70
C TYR A 34 1.22 9.43 9.16
N ILE A 35 0.89 8.18 9.50
CA ILE A 35 -0.45 7.81 9.98
C ILE A 35 -0.83 8.62 11.23
N SER A 36 0.08 8.75 12.19
CA SER A 36 -0.17 9.47 13.46
C SER A 36 -0.41 10.96 13.26
N LEU A 37 0.27 11.59 12.29
CA LEU A 37 0.22 13.04 12.08
C LEU A 37 -0.84 13.47 11.05
N SER A 38 -1.21 12.58 10.12
CA SER A 38 -2.12 12.91 9.02
C SER A 38 -3.53 12.36 9.19
N SER A 39 -3.72 11.33 10.02
CA SER A 39 -5.04 10.72 10.20
C SER A 39 -5.78 11.26 11.42
N ARG A 40 -7.10 11.43 11.27
CA ARG A 40 -8.01 11.73 12.38
C ARG A 40 -8.20 10.54 13.31
N ASP A 41 -8.15 9.32 12.76
CA ASP A 41 -8.21 8.07 13.51
C ASP A 41 -7.06 7.16 13.04
N PRO A 42 -5.86 7.31 13.65
CA PRO A 42 -4.67 6.57 13.25
C PRO A 42 -4.82 5.04 13.37
N ILE A 43 -5.55 4.57 14.39
CA ILE A 43 -5.75 3.15 14.65
C ILE A 43 -6.65 2.53 13.59
N MET A 44 -7.80 3.14 13.31
CA MET A 44 -8.69 2.67 12.22
C MET A 44 -7.97 2.70 10.87
N THR A 45 -7.21 3.77 10.60
CA THR A 45 -6.45 3.92 9.36
C THR A 45 -5.43 2.81 9.16
N ALA A 46 -4.72 2.43 10.22
CA ALA A 46 -3.78 1.32 10.18
C ALA A 46 -4.48 -0.04 9.96
N PHE A 47 -5.66 -0.26 10.54
CA PHE A 47 -6.45 -1.47 10.27
C PHE A 47 -6.89 -1.57 8.80
N ASP A 48 -7.37 -0.47 8.23
CA ASP A 48 -7.81 -0.43 6.83
C ASP A 48 -6.63 -0.61 5.87
N LEU A 49 -5.50 0.05 6.14
CA LEU A 49 -4.26 -0.13 5.38
C LEU A 49 -3.78 -1.58 5.43
N ASN A 50 -3.73 -2.21 6.61
CA ASN A 50 -3.36 -3.63 6.75
C ASN A 50 -4.24 -4.55 5.88
N ARG A 51 -5.56 -4.33 5.89
CA ARG A 51 -6.49 -5.11 5.06
C ARG A 51 -6.24 -4.93 3.57
N GLU A 52 -6.07 -3.69 3.13
CA GLU A 52 -5.82 -3.36 1.73
C GLU A 52 -4.47 -3.93 1.24
N LEU A 53 -3.42 -3.82 2.04
CA LEU A 53 -2.09 -4.37 1.73
C LEU A 53 -2.11 -5.90 1.63
N LYS A 54 -2.82 -6.60 2.53
CA LYS A 54 -3.03 -8.06 2.44
C LYS A 54 -3.82 -8.47 1.21
N ARG A 55 -4.73 -7.61 0.73
CA ARG A 55 -5.48 -7.85 -0.52
C ARG A 55 -4.56 -7.65 -1.73
N LEU A 56 -3.76 -6.60 -1.74
CA LEU A 56 -2.82 -6.29 -2.83
C LEU A 56 -1.73 -7.34 -2.98
N SER A 57 -1.20 -7.90 -1.87
CA SER A 57 -0.18 -8.96 -1.92
C SER A 57 -0.66 -10.23 -2.65
N ARG A 58 -1.97 -10.45 -2.72
CA ARG A 58 -2.60 -11.59 -3.44
C ARG A 58 -2.86 -11.29 -4.91
N ILE A 59 -2.97 -10.01 -5.28
CA ILE A 59 -3.29 -9.55 -6.63
C ILE A 59 -2.00 -9.26 -7.41
N GLU A 60 -0.98 -8.75 -6.73
CA GLU A 60 0.30 -8.34 -7.31
C GLU A 60 1.42 -9.20 -6.76
N ASN A 61 1.87 -10.14 -7.57
CA ASN A 61 2.88 -11.11 -7.15
C ASN A 61 4.29 -10.51 -7.16
N GLU A 62 4.55 -9.50 -7.99
CA GLU A 62 5.86 -8.88 -8.20
C GLU A 62 6.45 -8.26 -6.92
N PHE A 63 5.58 -7.75 -6.03
CA PHE A 63 5.98 -7.13 -4.76
C PHE A 63 5.24 -7.75 -3.56
N LYS A 64 4.79 -9.00 -3.67
CA LYS A 64 3.98 -9.68 -2.65
C LYS A 64 4.59 -9.57 -1.25
N GLN A 65 5.88 -9.87 -1.12
CA GLN A 65 6.58 -9.83 0.17
C GLN A 65 6.63 -8.42 0.76
N GLU A 66 6.81 -7.39 -0.07
CA GLU A 66 6.85 -6.00 0.40
C GLU A 66 5.48 -5.57 0.91
N TYR A 67 4.39 -5.95 0.23
CA TYR A 67 3.04 -5.69 0.71
C TYR A 67 2.74 -6.40 2.05
N GLU A 68 3.18 -7.66 2.20
CA GLU A 68 3.01 -8.42 3.44
C GLU A 68 3.78 -7.80 4.62
N GLN A 69 5.00 -7.31 4.37
CA GLN A 69 5.78 -6.57 5.38
C GLN A 69 5.11 -5.27 5.80
N LEU A 70 4.59 -4.48 4.85
CA LEU A 70 3.87 -3.24 5.16
C LEU A 70 2.57 -3.51 5.93
N ALA A 71 1.87 -4.59 5.60
CA ALA A 71 0.68 -5.00 6.33
C ALA A 71 1.02 -5.36 7.78
N GLN A 72 2.11 -6.10 7.99
CA GLN A 72 2.60 -6.44 9.32
C GLN A 72 2.99 -5.18 10.12
N GLN A 73 3.66 -4.21 9.51
CA GLN A 73 3.97 -2.92 10.14
C GLN A 73 2.71 -2.17 10.61
N CYS A 74 1.66 -2.13 9.78
CA CYS A 74 0.39 -1.52 10.16
C CYS A 74 -0.31 -2.29 11.30
N GLN A 75 -0.19 -3.61 11.31
CA GLN A 75 -0.72 -4.47 12.37
C GLN A 75 0.02 -4.24 13.70
N GLU A 76 1.35 -4.13 13.68
CA GLU A 76 2.16 -3.83 14.86
C GLU A 76 1.85 -2.44 15.43
N TYR A 77 1.72 -1.44 14.57
CA TYR A 77 1.34 -0.09 14.99
C TYR A 77 -0.05 -0.02 15.64
N SER A 78 -1.01 -0.79 15.15
CA SER A 78 -2.40 -0.79 15.67
C SER A 78 -2.62 -1.73 16.86
N ALA A 79 -1.68 -2.62 17.15
CA ALA A 79 -1.72 -3.54 18.29
C ALA A 79 -0.94 -3.06 19.52
N ALA A 80 -0.20 -1.94 19.39
CA ALA A 80 0.50 -1.25 20.47
C ALA A 80 -0.43 -0.34 21.28
#